data_AF-A0A3A5YMQ6-F1
#
_entry.id   AF-A0A3A5YMQ6-F1
#
_cell.length_a   1.000
_cell.length_b   1.000
_cell.length_c   1.000
_cell.angle_alpha   90.00
_cell.angle_beta   90.00
_cell.angle_gamma   90.00
#
_symmetry.space_group_name_H-M   'P 1'
#
loop_
_entity.id
_entity.type
_entity.pdbx_description
1 polymer ?
#
loop_
_entity_poly.entity_id
_entity_poly.type
_entity_poly.pdbx_seq_one_letter_code
_entity_poly.pdbx_strand_id
1 'polypeptide(L)'
;MKQNLLKEMETGSKNALLKKRIITHYIYNGSSTITDLAKELDLSVPTTTKFINEMCEDNYINDYGKLETSSGRHPSLYGLNPESGYFIGVDIKKFAINIGLINFKGDMVEIRMNIPYKFENTQEALEELCALIRNFIKGTEINDKK
;
A
#
# COMPACT_ATOMS: atom_id res chain seq x y z
N MET A 1 -0.84 12.35 -5.17
CA MET A 1 -1.88 11.35 -4.82
C MET A 1 -3.29 11.95 -4.71
N LYS A 2 -4.29 11.52 -5.50
CA LYS A 2 -5.70 11.98 -5.33
C LYS A 2 -6.24 11.42 -4.01
N GLN A 3 -6.57 12.31 -3.07
CA GLN A 3 -7.10 12.01 -1.72
C GLN A 3 -8.46 11.28 -1.68
N ASN A 4 -8.89 10.64 -2.77
CA ASN A 4 -10.24 10.09 -2.89
C ASN A 4 -10.41 8.78 -2.11
N LEU A 5 -9.43 7.87 -2.07
CA LEU A 5 -9.61 6.58 -1.43
C LEU A 5 -9.79 6.69 0.09
N LEU A 6 -8.93 7.47 0.78
CA LEU A 6 -9.04 7.66 2.23
C LEU A 6 -10.36 8.34 2.61
N LYS A 7 -10.77 9.38 1.85
CA LYS A 7 -12.07 10.05 2.05
C LYS A 7 -13.25 9.11 1.75
N GLU A 8 -13.19 8.33 0.68
CA GLU A 8 -14.20 7.32 0.34
C GLU A 8 -14.32 6.27 1.44
N MET A 9 -13.20 5.85 2.03
CA MET A 9 -13.15 4.91 3.15
C MET A 9 -13.73 5.51 4.43
N GLU A 10 -13.47 6.79 4.73
CA GLU A 10 -14.07 7.50 5.86
C GLU A 10 -15.60 7.61 5.74
N THR A 11 -16.10 7.84 4.53
CA THR A 11 -17.56 7.91 4.28
C THR A 11 -18.26 6.55 4.30
N GLY A 12 -17.52 5.44 4.35
CA GLY A 12 -18.07 4.09 4.50
C GLY A 12 -18.93 3.62 3.32
N SER A 13 -18.72 4.17 2.11
CA SER A 13 -19.55 3.82 0.96
C SER A 13 -19.37 2.35 0.54
N LYS A 14 -20.40 1.78 -0.10
CA LYS A 14 -20.35 0.41 -0.64
C LYS A 14 -19.18 0.21 -1.60
N ASN A 15 -18.85 1.25 -2.39
CA ASN A 15 -17.71 1.23 -3.31
C ASN A 15 -16.37 1.20 -2.55
N ALA A 16 -16.24 1.97 -1.47
CA ALA A 16 -15.04 1.97 -0.64
C ALA A 16 -14.79 0.59 0.00
N LEU A 17 -15.85 -0.08 0.45
CA LEU A 17 -15.75 -1.44 0.99
C LEU A 17 -15.29 -2.44 -0.09
N LEU A 18 -15.77 -2.30 -1.32
CA LEU A 18 -15.33 -3.14 -2.44
C LEU A 18 -13.86 -2.89 -2.80
N LYS A 19 -13.44 -1.62 -2.94
CA LYS A 19 -12.03 -1.27 -3.17
C LYS A 19 -11.13 -1.83 -2.05
N LYS A 20 -11.57 -1.75 -0.79
CA LYS A 20 -10.87 -2.36 0.36
C LYS A 20 -10.71 -3.88 0.21
N ARG A 21 -11.76 -4.59 -0.21
CA ARG A 21 -11.71 -6.04 -0.47
C ARG A 21 -10.72 -6.38 -1.59
N ILE A 22 -10.71 -5.60 -2.67
CA ILE A 22 -9.76 -5.74 -3.78
C ILE A 22 -8.32 -5.55 -3.30
N ILE A 23 -8.03 -4.48 -2.55
CA ILE A 23 -6.70 -4.23 -1.98
C ILE A 23 -6.28 -5.39 -1.08
N THR A 24 -7.18 -5.83 -0.20
CA THR A 24 -6.92 -6.93 0.74
C THR A 24 -6.60 -8.23 0.00
N HIS A 25 -7.34 -8.55 -1.06
CA HIS A 25 -7.07 -9.71 -1.91
C HIS A 25 -5.66 -9.68 -2.47
N TYR A 26 -5.24 -8.54 -3.02
CA TYR A 26 -3.90 -8.42 -3.61
C TYR A 26 -2.77 -8.36 -2.57
N ILE A 27 -3.01 -7.90 -1.34
CA ILE A 27 -2.03 -8.01 -0.24
C ILE A 27 -1.73 -9.49 0.04
N TYR A 28 -2.76 -10.35 0.11
CA TYR A 28 -2.56 -11.75 0.47
C TYR A 28 -2.19 -12.66 -0.70
N ASN A 29 -2.72 -12.39 -1.90
CA ASN A 29 -2.58 -13.26 -3.07
C ASN A 29 -1.65 -12.69 -4.15
N GLY A 30 -1.11 -11.48 -3.97
CA GLY A 30 -0.22 -10.84 -4.93
C GLY A 30 -0.94 -10.28 -6.15
N SER A 31 -0.91 -11.00 -7.27
CA SER A 31 -1.55 -10.60 -8.52
C SER A 31 -2.50 -11.67 -9.05
N SER A 32 -3.59 -11.26 -9.69
CA SER A 32 -4.56 -12.19 -10.27
C SER A 32 -5.20 -11.62 -11.53
N THR A 33 -5.85 -12.49 -12.31
CA THR A 33 -6.66 -12.04 -13.45
C THR A 33 -7.97 -11.42 -12.96
N ILE A 34 -8.61 -10.57 -13.77
CA ILE A 34 -9.94 -10.02 -13.46
C ILE A 34 -10.97 -11.14 -13.25
N THR A 35 -10.87 -12.23 -14.03
CA THR A 35 -11.78 -13.36 -13.94
C THR A 35 -11.64 -14.12 -12.62
N ASP A 36 -10.42 -14.27 -12.11
CA ASP A 36 -10.20 -14.95 -10.84
C ASP A 36 -10.61 -14.05 -9.67
N LEU A 37 -10.26 -12.76 -9.74
CA LEU A 37 -10.70 -11.78 -8.76
C LEU A 37 -12.23 -11.67 -8.68
N ALA A 38 -12.93 -11.71 -9.83
CA ALA A 38 -14.38 -11.67 -9.88
C ALA A 38 -15.01 -12.88 -9.17
N LYS A 39 -14.43 -14.08 -9.34
CA LYS A 39 -14.86 -15.30 -8.63
C LYS A 39 -14.61 -15.20 -7.14
N GLU A 40 -13.40 -14.80 -6.74
CA GLU A 40 -12.99 -14.65 -5.33
C GLU A 40 -13.83 -13.62 -4.57
N LEU A 41 -14.20 -12.51 -5.25
CA LEU A 41 -14.99 -11.45 -4.63
C LEU A 41 -16.51 -11.63 -4.75
N ASP A 42 -16.98 -12.69 -5.42
CA ASP A 42 -18.39 -12.91 -5.76
C ASP A 42 -19.01 -11.70 -6.50
N LEU A 43 -18.33 -11.28 -7.57
CA LEU A 43 -18.71 -10.14 -8.41
C LEU A 43 -18.81 -10.56 -9.87
N SER A 44 -19.62 -9.81 -10.64
CA SER A 44 -19.64 -9.96 -12.10
C SER A 44 -18.34 -9.46 -12.72
N VAL A 45 -17.88 -10.11 -13.80
CA VAL A 45 -16.68 -9.67 -14.54
C VAL A 45 -16.78 -8.20 -14.97
N PRO A 46 -17.89 -7.69 -15.54
CA PRO A 46 -18.01 -6.26 -15.87
C PRO A 46 -17.84 -5.33 -14.67
N THR A 47 -18.38 -5.70 -13.50
CA THR A 47 -18.23 -4.91 -12.26
C THR A 47 -16.78 -4.89 -11.80
N THR A 48 -16.12 -6.05 -11.76
CA THR A 48 -14.71 -6.15 -11.36
C THR A 48 -13.82 -5.36 -12.32
N THR A 49 -14.02 -5.48 -13.63
CA THR A 49 -13.28 -4.71 -14.64
C THR A 49 -13.41 -3.21 -14.41
N LYS A 50 -14.62 -2.71 -14.11
CA LYS A 50 -14.84 -1.30 -13.81
C LYS A 50 -13.99 -0.84 -12.62
N PHE A 51 -14.03 -1.56 -11.50
CA PHE A 51 -13.24 -1.20 -10.32
C PHE A 51 -11.73 -1.29 -10.55
N ILE A 52 -11.27 -2.32 -11.25
CA ILE A 52 -9.84 -2.45 -11.57
C ILE A 52 -9.39 -1.29 -12.45
N ASN A 53 -10.14 -0.92 -13.48
CA ASN A 53 -9.79 0.22 -14.33
C ASN A 53 -9.77 1.54 -13.55
N GLU A 54 -10.78 1.82 -12.72
CA GLU A 54 -10.79 3.00 -11.84
C GLU A 54 -9.57 3.03 -10.91
N MET A 55 -9.22 1.89 -10.32
CA MET A 55 -8.07 1.78 -9.41
C MET A 55 -6.71 1.85 -10.14
N CYS A 56 -6.65 1.45 -11.41
CA CYS A 56 -5.49 1.67 -12.28
C CYS A 56 -5.35 3.15 -12.65
N GLU A 57 -6.46 3.83 -12.98
CA GLU A 57 -6.48 5.29 -13.24
C GLU A 57 -6.05 6.09 -12.00
N ASP A 58 -6.45 5.63 -10.81
CA ASP A 58 -6.01 6.20 -9.53
C ASP A 58 -4.61 5.72 -9.09
N ASN A 59 -3.94 4.90 -9.89
CA ASN A 59 -2.58 4.40 -9.68
C ASN A 59 -2.40 3.48 -8.44
N TYR A 60 -3.47 2.89 -7.90
CA TYR A 60 -3.42 1.89 -6.82
C TYR A 60 -3.08 0.48 -7.31
N ILE A 61 -3.37 0.20 -8.58
CA ILE A 61 -3.19 -1.11 -9.22
C ILE A 61 -2.38 -0.93 -10.50
N ASN A 62 -1.47 -1.87 -10.76
CA ASN A 62 -0.73 -1.98 -12.02
C ASN A 62 -1.27 -3.13 -12.86
N ASP A 63 -1.28 -2.95 -14.18
CA ASP A 63 -1.39 -4.04 -15.15
C ASP A 63 0.02 -4.64 -15.33
N TYR A 64 0.20 -5.87 -14.87
CA TYR A 64 1.45 -6.63 -15.00
C TYR A 64 1.59 -7.35 -16.33
N GLY A 65 0.68 -7.09 -17.28
CA GLY A 65 0.71 -7.64 -18.61
C GLY A 65 0.08 -9.03 -18.69
N LYS A 66 0.21 -9.64 -19.87
CA LYS A 66 -0.43 -10.89 -20.23
C LYS A 66 0.32 -12.08 -19.65
N LEU A 67 -0.41 -13.06 -19.13
CA LEU A 67 0.14 -14.40 -18.88
C LEU A 67 0.58 -15.03 -20.21
N GLU A 68 1.86 -15.37 -20.32
CA GLU A 68 2.35 -16.19 -21.43
C GLU A 68 1.75 -17.60 -21.31
N THR A 69 0.85 -17.92 -22.23
CA THR A 69 0.33 -19.28 -22.40
C THR A 69 0.35 -19.63 -23.89
N SER A 70 0.40 -20.92 -24.20
CA SER A 70 0.69 -21.45 -25.52
C SER A 70 -0.42 -21.21 -26.58
N SER A 71 -1.63 -20.75 -26.21
CA SER A 71 -2.69 -20.37 -27.17
C SER A 71 -3.87 -19.64 -26.51
N GLY A 72 -4.43 -18.60 -27.16
CA GLY A 72 -5.72 -17.97 -26.81
C GLY A 72 -5.69 -16.46 -26.50
N ARG A 73 -6.83 -15.88 -26.09
CA ARG A 73 -6.91 -14.50 -25.59
C ARG A 73 -6.32 -14.46 -24.18
N HIS A 74 -5.08 -13.99 -24.05
CA HIS A 74 -4.38 -13.96 -22.77
C HIS A 74 -5.03 -12.98 -21.78
N PRO A 75 -5.41 -13.44 -20.57
CA PRO A 75 -5.83 -12.54 -19.51
C PRO A 75 -4.62 -11.77 -18.97
N SER A 76 -4.83 -10.47 -18.69
CA SER A 76 -3.84 -9.65 -17.99
C SER A 76 -3.85 -9.94 -16.49
N LEU A 77 -2.67 -9.89 -15.88
CA LEU A 77 -2.50 -9.91 -14.43
C LEU A 77 -2.57 -8.49 -13.88
N TYR A 78 -3.31 -8.34 -12.79
CA TYR A 78 -3.41 -7.08 -12.06
C TYR A 78 -2.97 -7.30 -10.62
N GLY A 79 -2.41 -6.27 -10.00
CA GLY A 79 -2.10 -6.27 -8.57
C GLY A 79 -1.68 -4.90 -8.07
N LEU A 80 -1.44 -4.77 -6.77
CA LEU A 80 -1.16 -3.48 -6.16
C LEU A 80 0.08 -2.81 -6.75
N ASN A 81 -0.02 -1.50 -6.97
CA ASN A 81 1.15 -0.69 -7.25
C ASN A 81 1.96 -0.49 -5.95
N PRO A 82 3.18 -1.03 -5.81
CA PRO A 82 3.93 -0.91 -4.57
C PRO A 82 4.27 0.56 -4.22
N GLU A 83 4.38 1.43 -5.24
CA GLU A 83 4.71 2.84 -5.06
C GLU A 83 3.49 3.73 -4.75
N SER A 84 2.28 3.17 -4.73
CA SER A 84 1.07 3.98 -4.50
C SER A 84 0.82 4.31 -3.03
N GLY A 85 1.74 3.99 -2.14
CA GLY A 85 1.64 4.27 -0.72
C GLY A 85 2.81 3.68 0.04
N TYR A 86 3.21 4.35 1.11
CA TYR A 86 4.22 3.87 2.03
C TYR A 86 3.70 4.01 3.45
N PHE A 87 4.05 3.06 4.31
CA PHE A 87 3.69 3.09 5.72
C PHE A 87 4.95 3.03 6.57
N ILE A 88 4.98 3.84 7.61
CA ILE A 88 6.08 3.88 8.57
C ILE A 88 5.59 3.32 9.90
N GLY A 89 6.25 2.27 10.36
CA GLY A 89 6.09 1.74 11.71
C GLY A 89 7.19 2.26 12.60
N VAL A 90 6.83 2.77 13.78
CA VAL A 90 7.78 3.20 14.81
C VAL A 90 7.49 2.44 16.08
N ASP A 91 8.46 1.63 16.51
CA ASP A 91 8.43 0.90 17.78
C ASP A 91 9.31 1.65 18.79
N ILE A 92 8.67 2.23 19.81
CA ILE A 92 9.31 3.09 20.81
C ILE A 92 9.62 2.27 22.06
N LYS A 93 10.90 2.16 22.41
CA LYS A 93 11.38 1.54 23.65
C LYS A 93 11.88 2.61 24.61
N LYS A 94 12.24 2.20 25.83
CA LYS A 94 12.72 3.11 26.89
C LYS A 94 13.99 3.90 26.50
N PHE A 95 14.92 3.25 25.79
CA PHE A 95 16.24 3.81 25.45
C PHE A 95 16.61 3.65 23.96
N ALA A 96 15.65 3.26 23.12
CA ALA A 96 15.85 3.17 21.69
C ALA A 96 14.52 3.24 20.94
N ILE A 97 14.57 3.47 19.63
CA ILE A 97 13.45 3.25 18.72
C ILE A 97 13.87 2.32 17.57
N ASN A 98 12.88 1.64 17.01
CA ASN A 98 13.01 0.95 15.73
C ASN A 98 12.06 1.61 14.73
N ILE A 99 12.56 1.89 13.52
CA ILE A 99 11.77 2.50 12.47
C ILE A 99 11.79 1.55 11.27
N GLY A 100 10.61 1.17 10.78
CA GLY A 100 10.43 0.36 9.60
C GLY A 100 9.59 1.08 8.56
N LEU A 101 9.94 0.89 7.30
CA LEU A 101 9.23 1.40 6.13
C LEU A 101 8.74 0.23 5.30
N ILE A 102 7.45 0.20 4.99
CA ILE A 102 6.85 -0.79 4.10
C ILE A 102 6.17 -0.10 2.93
N ASN A 103 6.16 -0.74 1.77
CA ASN A 103 5.46 -0.27 0.58
C ASN A 103 3.96 -0.64 0.63
N PHE A 104 3.20 -0.29 -0.41
CA PHE A 104 1.75 -0.52 -0.43
C PHE A 104 1.35 -2.01 -0.51
N LYS A 105 2.28 -2.88 -0.94
CA LYS A 105 2.10 -4.34 -0.92
C LYS A 105 2.37 -4.96 0.45
N GLY A 106 3.00 -4.21 1.35
CA GLY A 106 3.47 -4.71 2.64
C GLY A 106 4.91 -5.23 2.63
N ASP A 107 5.65 -5.05 1.53
CA ASP A 107 7.07 -5.43 1.49
C ASP A 107 7.90 -4.42 2.29
N MET A 108 8.89 -4.91 3.01
CA MET A 108 9.83 -4.08 3.76
C MET A 108 10.80 -3.38 2.81
N VAL A 109 10.79 -2.05 2.84
CA VAL A 109 11.65 -1.19 2.00
C VAL A 109 12.94 -0.85 2.74
N GLU A 110 12.82 -0.42 3.99
CA GLU A 110 13.97 -0.05 4.84
C GLU A 110 13.61 -0.35 6.30
N ILE A 111 14.59 -0.77 7.09
CA ILE A 111 14.43 -0.95 8.53
C ILE A 111 15.68 -0.49 9.26
N ARG A 112 15.49 0.25 10.35
CA ARG A 112 16.57 0.65 11.26
C ARG A 112 16.19 0.32 12.69
N MET A 113 17.04 -0.48 13.31
CA MET A 113 16.83 -1.00 14.65
C MET A 113 17.77 -0.32 15.64
N ASN A 114 17.33 -0.24 16.90
CA ASN A 114 18.12 0.25 18.03
C ASN A 114 18.70 1.65 17.84
N ILE A 115 17.94 2.56 17.21
CA ILE A 115 18.31 3.97 17.12
C ILE A 115 18.28 4.55 18.54
N PRO A 116 19.38 5.13 19.04
CA PRO A 116 19.41 5.72 20.38
C PRO A 116 18.32 6.79 20.52
N TYR A 117 17.48 6.65 21.55
CA TYR A 117 16.40 7.58 21.84
C TYR A 117 15.93 7.35 23.27
N LYS A 118 15.83 8.40 24.08
CA LYS A 118 15.30 8.28 25.44
C LYS A 118 13.82 8.64 25.44
N PHE A 119 12.95 7.68 25.76
CA PHE A 119 11.53 7.96 25.85
C PHE A 119 11.20 8.74 27.13
N GLU A 120 10.75 9.98 26.96
CA GLU A 120 10.31 10.87 28.03
C GLU A 120 9.04 11.61 27.59
N ASN A 121 8.16 11.92 28.55
CA ASN A 121 6.94 12.68 28.27
C ASN A 121 7.22 14.20 28.28
N THR A 122 8.10 14.63 27.39
CA THR A 122 8.53 16.01 27.24
C THR A 122 8.39 16.46 25.78
N GLN A 123 8.27 17.77 25.57
CA GLN A 123 8.16 18.33 24.22
C GLN A 123 9.44 18.08 23.42
N GLU A 124 10.59 18.17 24.09
CA GLU A 124 11.91 17.95 23.50
C GLU A 124 12.07 16.52 22.98
N ALA A 125 11.63 15.52 23.75
CA ALA A 125 11.68 14.11 23.33
C ALA A 125 10.73 13.82 22.15
N LEU A 126 9.58 14.51 22.06
CA LEU A 126 8.69 14.42 20.91
C LEU A 126 9.34 15.02 19.65
N GLU A 127 9.98 16.18 19.78
CA GLU A 127 10.68 16.85 18.68
C GLU A 127 11.86 16.02 18.15
N GLU A 128 12.64 15.43 19.06
CA GLU A 128 13.71 14.48 18.73
C GLU A 128 13.17 13.27 17.97
N LEU A 129 12.09 12.64 18.46
CA LEU A 129 11.44 11.52 17.77
C LEU A 129 11.01 11.90 16.35
N CYS A 130 10.37 13.06 16.21
CA CYS A 130 9.95 13.56 14.90
C CYS A 130 11.14 13.83 13.98
N ALA A 131 12.26 14.32 14.51
CA ALA A 131 13.49 14.52 13.75
C ALA A 131 14.09 13.19 13.30
N LEU A 132 14.14 12.18 14.16
CA LEU A 132 14.62 10.84 13.82
C LEU A 132 13.78 10.21 12.71
N ILE A 133 12.45 10.28 12.80
CA ILE A 133 11.53 9.79 11.76
C ILE A 133 11.75 10.52 10.44
N ARG A 134 11.82 11.86 10.46
CA ARG A 134 12.06 12.65 9.23
C ARG A 134 13.42 12.36 8.61
N ASN A 135 14.46 12.16 9.42
CA ASN A 135 15.79 11.81 8.92
C ASN A 135 15.81 10.41 8.32
N PHE A 136 15.11 9.46 8.93
CA PHE A 136 14.92 8.13 8.37
C PHE A 136 14.23 8.20 7.00
N ILE A 137 13.14 8.95 6.86
CA ILE A 137 12.44 9.12 5.57
C ILE A 137 13.36 9.74 4.52
N LYS A 138 14.05 10.84 4.85
CA LYS A 138 14.98 11.52 3.92
C LYS A 138 16.14 10.64 3.46
N GLY A 139 16.54 9.66 4.30
CA GLY A 139 17.57 8.69 3.96
C GLY A 139 17.10 7.58 3.04
N THR A 140 15.80 7.49 2.74
CA THR A 140 15.24 6.49 1.83
C THR A 140 15.20 7.00 0.40
N GLU A 141 15.24 6.10 -0.59
CA GLU A 141 15.09 6.44 -2.01
C GLU A 141 13.63 6.71 -2.42
N ILE A 142 12.71 6.87 -1.46
CA ILE A 142 11.30 7.15 -1.77
C ILE A 142 11.19 8.53 -2.42
N ASN A 143 10.61 8.55 -3.61
CA ASN A 143 10.33 9.77 -4.32
C ASN A 143 9.08 10.45 -3.70
N ASP A 144 9.29 11.30 -2.69
CA ASP A 144 8.26 12.03 -1.95
C ASP A 144 7.54 13.12 -2.80
N LYS A 145 7.74 13.11 -4.12
CA LYS A 145 7.20 14.08 -5.10
C LYS A 145 6.42 13.38 -6.20
N LYS A 146 5.18 12.94 -5.92
CA LYS A 146 4.16 12.61 -6.94
C LYS A 146 2.72 13.00 -6.54
#